data_AF-A0A645G5Z2-F1
#
_entry.id   AF-A0A645G5Z2-F1
#
_cell.length_a   1.000
_cell.length_b   1.000
_cell.length_c   1.000
_cell.angle_alpha   90.00
_cell.angle_beta   90.00
_cell.angle_gamma   90.00
#
_symmetry.space_group_name_H-M   'P 1'
#
loop_
_entity.id
_entity.type
_entity.pdbx_description
1 polymer ?
#
loop_
_entity_poly.entity_id
_entity_poly.type
_entity_poly.pdbx_seq_one_letter_code
_entity_poly.pdbx_strand_id
1 'polypeptide(L)'
;MAELNSEQLTEVVQLFEAGTKQYRAMLKKVSTLRPPAKVMGIHKKFERAYLSYVAGCEEMIQSINVEKGIDTDLFEASEKKQDQATDDISLAIQKMTNLLMKK
;
A
#
# COMPACT_ATOMS: atom_id res chain seq x y z
N MET A 1 26.14 5.56 11.41
CA MET A 1 24.75 5.06 11.42
C MET A 1 24.79 3.73 12.15
N ALA A 2 23.97 3.52 13.17
CA ALA A 2 23.92 2.22 13.85
C ALA A 2 23.28 1.21 12.89
N GLU A 3 23.99 0.14 12.57
CA GLU A 3 23.44 -0.97 11.79
C GLU A 3 22.40 -1.69 12.65
N LEU A 4 21.21 -1.95 12.09
CA LEU A 4 20.17 -2.71 12.76
C LEU A 4 20.67 -4.15 12.93
N ASN A 5 20.57 -4.67 14.16
CA ASN A 5 20.87 -6.08 14.39
C ASN A 5 19.71 -6.97 13.93
N SER A 6 19.93 -8.28 13.88
CA SER A 6 18.95 -9.26 13.41
C SER A 6 17.66 -9.31 14.23
N GLU A 7 17.71 -9.03 15.54
CA GLU A 7 16.51 -8.94 16.37
C GLU A 7 15.66 -7.73 15.97
N GLN A 8 16.29 -6.57 15.76
CA GLN A 8 15.62 -5.35 15.30
C GLN A 8 15.04 -5.52 13.89
N LEU A 9 15.76 -6.16 12.97
CA LEU A 9 15.24 -6.45 11.62
C LEU A 9 14.04 -7.40 11.68
N THR A 10 14.06 -8.38 12.59
CA THR A 10 12.92 -9.29 12.79
C THR A 10 11.69 -8.53 13.29
N GLU A 11 11.86 -7.62 14.25
CA GLU A 11 10.76 -6.79 14.76
C GLU A 11 10.18 -5.88 13.64
N VAL A 12 11.05 -5.26 12.84
CA VAL A 12 10.62 -4.42 11.70
C VAL A 12 9.81 -5.23 10.69
N VAL A 13 10.29 -6.42 10.30
CA VAL A 13 9.56 -7.31 9.37
C VAL A 13 8.20 -7.69 9.95
N GLN A 14 8.13 -8.09 11.22
CA GLN A 14 6.86 -8.45 11.87
C GLN A 14 5.86 -7.29 11.88
N LEU A 15 6.34 -6.06 12.14
CA LEU A 15 5.50 -4.87 12.13
C LEU A 15 4.96 -4.58 10.71
N PHE A 16 5.81 -4.68 9.70
CA PHE A 16 5.42 -4.47 8.30
C PHE A 16 4.45 -5.55 7.82
N GLU A 17 4.67 -6.81 8.18
CA GLU A 17 3.73 -7.90 7.89
C GLU A 17 2.37 -7.69 8.56
N ALA A 18 2.36 -7.27 9.83
CA ALA A 18 1.14 -6.99 10.56
C ALA A 18 0.33 -5.84 9.92
N GLY A 19 1.01 -4.76 9.53
CA GLY A 19 0.39 -3.64 8.79
C GLY A 19 -0.14 -4.08 7.42
N THR A 20 0.69 -4.77 6.63
CA THR A 20 0.36 -5.27 5.29
C THR A 20 -0.85 -6.21 5.32
N LYS A 21 -0.98 -7.04 6.36
CA LYS A 21 -2.16 -7.89 6.57
C LYS A 21 -3.45 -7.07 6.69
N GLN A 22 -3.42 -5.93 7.39
CA GLN A 22 -4.58 -5.03 7.48
C GLN A 22 -4.91 -4.41 6.13
N TYR A 23 -3.90 -3.99 5.37
CA TYR A 23 -4.11 -3.44 4.02
C TYR A 23 -4.67 -4.48 3.05
N ARG A 24 -4.18 -5.73 3.06
CA ARG A 24 -4.79 -6.83 2.27
C ARG A 24 -6.26 -7.05 2.64
N ALA A 25 -6.59 -7.01 3.93
CA ALA A 25 -7.98 -7.15 4.38
C ALA A 25 -8.87 -5.99 3.89
N MET A 26 -8.33 -4.76 3.86
CA MET A 26 -9.02 -3.61 3.31
C MET A 26 -9.18 -3.70 1.79
N LEU A 27 -8.15 -4.13 1.06
CA LEU A 27 -8.24 -4.37 -0.39
C LEU A 27 -9.38 -5.32 -0.72
N LYS A 28 -9.51 -6.43 0.02
CA LYS A 28 -10.64 -7.35 -0.15
C LYS A 28 -11.99 -6.66 0.02
N LYS A 29 -12.13 -5.77 1.02
CA LYS A 29 -13.36 -4.98 1.19
C LYS A 29 -13.58 -4.10 -0.02
N VAL A 30 -12.58 -3.32 -0.44
CA VAL A 30 -12.64 -2.43 -1.62
C VAL A 30 -13.10 -3.19 -2.86
N SER A 31 -12.47 -4.32 -3.17
CA SER A 31 -12.80 -5.15 -4.34
C SER A 31 -14.21 -5.73 -4.35
N THR A 32 -14.83 -5.88 -3.17
CA THR A 32 -16.19 -6.44 -3.03
C THR A 32 -17.29 -5.38 -2.97
N LEU A 33 -16.94 -4.10 -2.82
CA LEU A 33 -17.92 -3.02 -2.77
C LEU A 33 -18.57 -2.80 -4.14
N ARG A 34 -19.86 -2.47 -4.12
CA ARG A 34 -20.62 -2.06 -5.31
C ARG A 34 -20.92 -0.57 -5.23
N PRO A 35 -20.09 0.30 -5.84
CA PRO A 35 -20.32 1.73 -5.80
C PRO A 35 -21.47 2.15 -6.74
N PRO A 36 -22.06 3.34 -6.57
CA PRO A 36 -23.00 3.91 -7.54
C PRO A 36 -22.38 4.00 -8.95
N ALA A 37 -23.19 3.77 -9.98
CA ALA A 37 -22.73 3.73 -11.37
C ALA A 37 -21.91 4.98 -11.78
N LYS A 38 -22.33 6.16 -11.32
CA LYS A 38 -21.65 7.45 -11.60
C LYS A 38 -20.20 7.55 -11.11
N VAL A 39 -19.78 6.71 -10.15
CA VAL A 39 -18.40 6.67 -9.64
C VAL A 39 -17.68 5.34 -9.88
N MET A 40 -18.31 4.39 -10.57
CA MET A 40 -17.76 3.04 -10.81
C MET A 40 -16.35 3.07 -11.43
N GLY A 41 -16.15 3.92 -12.43
CA GLY A 41 -14.85 4.06 -13.10
C GLY A 41 -13.76 4.59 -12.16
N ILE A 42 -14.09 5.51 -11.24
CA ILE A 42 -13.14 6.05 -10.27
C ILE A 42 -12.85 5.03 -9.18
N HIS A 43 -13.87 4.29 -8.72
CA HIS A 43 -13.68 3.20 -7.78
C HIS A 43 -12.75 2.11 -8.32
N LYS A 44 -12.84 1.76 -9.61
CA LYS A 44 -11.88 0.82 -10.22
C LYS A 44 -10.45 1.35 -10.31
N LYS A 45 -10.28 2.67 -10.47
CA LYS A 45 -8.95 3.30 -10.37
C LYS A 45 -8.42 3.26 -8.94
N PHE A 46 -9.27 3.57 -7.97
CA PHE A 46 -8.95 3.46 -6.54
C PHE A 46 -8.53 2.03 -6.17
N GLU A 47 -9.28 1.01 -6.59
CA GLU A 47 -8.96 -0.40 -6.35
C GLU A 47 -7.58 -0.78 -6.92
N ARG A 48 -7.25 -0.35 -8.14
CA ARG A 48 -5.93 -0.60 -8.75
C ARG A 48 -4.80 0.10 -8.01
N ALA A 49 -5.00 1.36 -7.61
CA ALA A 49 -4.02 2.09 -6.81
C ALA A 49 -3.79 1.40 -5.46
N TYR A 50 -4.87 0.96 -4.81
CA TYR A 50 -4.79 0.22 -3.55
C TYR A 50 -4.09 -1.14 -3.70
N LEU A 51 -4.31 -1.85 -4.80
CA LEU A 51 -3.57 -3.07 -5.13
C LEU A 51 -2.07 -2.79 -5.29
N SER A 52 -1.71 -1.69 -5.97
CA SER A 52 -0.31 -1.27 -6.13
C SER A 52 0.34 -0.89 -4.81
N TYR A 53 -0.41 -0.22 -3.92
CA TYR A 53 0.06 0.12 -2.57
C TYR A 53 0.37 -1.14 -1.76
N VAL A 54 -0.55 -2.11 -1.72
CA VAL A 54 -0.35 -3.40 -1.04
C VAL A 54 0.85 -4.15 -1.62
N ALA A 55 1.01 -4.17 -2.94
CA ALA A 55 2.17 -4.79 -3.57
C ALA A 55 3.50 -4.09 -3.19
N GLY A 56 3.50 -2.76 -3.08
CA GLY A 56 4.66 -2.00 -2.60
C GLY A 56 5.02 -2.34 -1.14
N CYS A 57 4.03 -2.48 -0.25
CA CYS A 57 4.29 -2.94 1.13
C CYS A 57 4.90 -4.36 1.17
N GLU A 58 4.44 -5.25 0.30
CA GLU A 58 4.98 -6.61 0.19
C GLU A 58 6.43 -6.62 -0.33
N GLU A 59 6.73 -5.80 -1.33
CA GLU A 59 8.09 -5.62 -1.86
C GLU A 59 9.02 -5.01 -0.80
N MET A 60 8.51 -4.09 0.02
CA MET A 60 9.26 -3.52 1.15
C MET A 60 9.63 -4.58 2.19
N ILE A 61 8.70 -5.49 2.52
CA ILE A 61 9.01 -6.64 3.40
C ILE A 61 10.09 -7.53 2.74
N GLN A 62 9.97 -7.80 1.44
CA GLN A 62 10.92 -8.65 0.70
C GLN A 62 12.33 -8.05 0.62
N SER A 63 12.45 -6.72 0.69
CA SER A 63 13.75 -6.04 0.72
C SER A 63 14.53 -6.26 2.03
N ILE A 64 13.88 -6.76 3.08
CA ILE A 64 14.51 -6.93 4.39
C ILE A 64 14.85 -8.40 4.62
N ASN A 65 16.14 -8.71 4.75
CA ASN A 65 16.63 -10.02 5.13
C ASN A 65 17.29 -9.97 6.52
N VAL A 66 16.75 -10.71 7.47
CA VAL A 66 17.22 -10.71 8.87
C VAL A 66 18.72 -11.09 9.00
N GLU A 67 19.23 -11.94 8.11
CA GLU A 67 20.63 -12.39 8.15
C GLU A 67 21.55 -11.52 7.29
N LYS A 68 21.04 -11.00 6.17
CA LYS A 68 21.83 -10.32 5.13
C LYS A 68 21.68 -8.80 5.14
N GLY A 69 20.80 -8.25 5.97
CA GLY A 69 20.48 -6.83 6.02
C GLY A 69 19.41 -6.43 5.00
N ILE A 70 19.42 -5.15 4.62
CA ILE A 70 18.41 -4.55 3.76
C ILE A 70 18.95 -4.42 2.33
N ASP A 71 18.18 -4.90 1.36
CA ASP A 71 18.35 -4.56 -0.06
C ASP A 71 17.84 -3.13 -0.26
N THR A 72 18.77 -2.16 -0.25
CA THR A 72 18.44 -0.73 -0.31
C THR A 72 17.75 -0.35 -1.62
N ASP A 73 18.14 -0.95 -2.74
CA ASP A 73 17.58 -0.61 -4.05
C ASP A 73 16.11 -1.08 -4.13
N LEU A 74 15.83 -2.30 -3.64
CA LEU A 74 14.46 -2.80 -3.56
C LEU A 74 13.63 -2.03 -2.52
N PHE A 75 14.22 -1.66 -1.38
CA PHE A 75 13.55 -0.87 -0.35
C PHE A 75 13.11 0.49 -0.91
N GLU A 76 14.03 1.25 -1.52
CA GLU A 76 13.73 2.56 -2.11
C GLU A 76 12.72 2.46 -3.28
N ALA A 77 12.84 1.43 -4.12
CA ALA A 77 11.89 1.19 -5.20
C ALA A 77 10.48 0.90 -4.65
N SER A 78 10.39 0.12 -3.57
CA SER A 78 9.13 -0.21 -2.90
C SER A 78 8.48 1.00 -2.21
N GLU A 79 9.29 1.89 -1.63
CA GLU A 79 8.84 3.16 -1.03
C GLU A 79 8.24 4.07 -2.09
N LYS A 80 8.97 4.31 -3.18
CA LYS A 80 8.48 5.13 -4.31
C LYS A 80 7.18 4.60 -4.90
N LYS A 81 7.01 3.28 -4.95
CA LYS A 81 5.77 2.64 -5.41
C LYS A 81 4.61 2.88 -4.45
N GLN A 82 4.86 2.79 -3.13
CA GLN A 82 3.86 3.09 -2.11
C GLN A 82 3.45 4.57 -2.15
N ASP A 83 4.39 5.49 -2.33
CA ASP A 83 4.12 6.93 -2.43
C ASP A 83 3.23 7.25 -3.64
N GLN A 84 3.62 6.77 -4.83
CA GLN A 84 2.85 7.00 -6.04
C GLN A 84 1.43 6.41 -5.94
N ALA A 85 1.32 5.21 -5.35
CA ALA A 85 0.01 4.59 -5.12
C ALA A 85 -0.84 5.37 -4.11
N THR A 86 -0.23 5.96 -3.08
CA THR A 86 -0.90 6.79 -2.07
C THR A 86 -1.45 8.08 -2.68
N ASP A 87 -0.71 8.71 -3.59
CA ASP A 87 -1.19 9.85 -4.36
C ASP A 87 -2.41 9.48 -5.23
N ASP A 88 -2.33 8.35 -5.93
CA ASP A 88 -3.42 7.87 -6.78
C ASP A 88 -4.69 7.51 -5.98
N ILE A 89 -4.52 6.89 -4.80
CA ILE A 89 -5.59 6.63 -3.82
C ILE A 89 -6.24 7.97 -3.43
N SER A 90 -5.44 8.96 -3.05
CA SER A 90 -5.90 10.27 -2.58
C SER A 90 -6.68 11.01 -3.67
N LEU A 91 -6.17 11.02 -4.91
CA LEU A 91 -6.84 11.61 -6.07
C LEU A 91 -8.17 10.92 -6.39
N ALA A 92 -8.22 9.58 -6.28
CA ALA A 92 -9.45 8.84 -6.52
C ALA A 92 -10.51 9.14 -5.44
N ILE A 93 -10.11 9.22 -4.17
CA ILE A 93 -11.00 9.62 -3.07
C ILE A 93 -11.57 11.02 -3.33
N GLN A 94 -10.72 12.01 -3.61
CA GLN A 94 -11.18 13.38 -3.89
C GLN A 94 -12.19 13.43 -5.05
N LYS A 95 -11.92 12.71 -6.15
CA LYS A 95 -12.83 12.65 -7.30
C LYS A 95 -14.16 11.97 -6.96
N MET A 96 -14.15 10.87 -6.21
CA MET A 96 -15.37 10.20 -5.76
C MET A 96 -16.19 11.13 -4.86
N THR A 97 -15.56 11.73 -3.85
CA THR A 97 -16.20 12.66 -2.91
C THR A 97 -16.87 13.81 -3.65
N ASN A 98 -16.17 14.45 -4.60
CA ASN A 98 -16.74 15.54 -5.39
C ASN A 98 -17.98 15.13 -6.18
N LEU A 99 -18.01 13.93 -6.79
CA LEU A 99 -19.17 13.46 -7.54
C LEU A 99 -20.32 12.97 -6.65
N LEU A 100 -20.02 12.52 -5.43
CA LEU A 100 -21.03 12.09 -4.47
C LEU A 100 -21.67 13.26 -3.72
N MET A 101 -20.88 14.30 -3.42
CA MET A 101 -21.31 15.47 -2.65
C MET A 101 -21.87 16.63 -3.49
N LYS A 102 -21.55 16.69 -4.79
CA LYS A 102 -22.25 17.62 -5.70
C LYS A 102 -23.71 17.19 -5.81
N LYS A 103 -24.59 17.98 -5.20
CA LYS A 103 -26.04 17.99 -5.47
C LYS A 103 -26.30 18.67 -6.80
#